data_AF-A0A1I8QE03-F1
#
_entry.id   AF-A0A1I8QE03-F1
#
_cell.length_a   1.000
_cell.length_b   1.000
_cell.length_c   1.000
_cell.angle_alpha   90.00
_cell.angle_beta   90.00
_cell.angle_gamma   90.00
#
_symmetry.space_group_name_H-M   'P 1'
#
loop_
_entity.id
_entity.type
_entity.pdbx_description
1 polymer ?
#
loop_
_entity_poly.entity_id
_entity_poly.type
_entity_poly.pdbx_seq_one_letter_code
_entity_poly.pdbx_strand_id
1 'polypeptide(L)'
;MECLWIKLLAKQLNMNERRIERWWRLRRAQDKPSTLTKFCETSWRCLYYTYSFIFGVIVLWNKAWFWDVKNCWYGYPHQSVTGDIWWYYMISMAFYWSLTVTQFVDVKRKDFWQMFIHHMVTLLLMSLSWICNLHRVGSLVLVIHDCADIFLEAAKLTKYAKYQKLCDTIFAIFTVVWIITRLGFYPRIIYSTSIEAPKILPMFPAYYIFNSLLIMLLLLHIVWTYMILKIVIDSLQKGLMSGDIRSSDSEVTESSESQKSNGVSGKKVPTKTE
;
A
#
# COMPACT_ATOMS: atom_id res chain seq x y z
N MET A 1 -7.18 19.90 25.79
CA MET A 1 -8.32 19.07 26.25
C MET A 1 -7.89 17.88 27.11
N GLU A 2 -6.90 17.07 26.70
CA GLU A 2 -6.50 15.87 27.47
C GLU A 2 -6.07 16.13 28.92
N CYS A 3 -5.31 17.18 29.22
CA CYS A 3 -4.87 17.48 30.59
C CYS A 3 -6.00 17.83 31.57
N LEU A 4 -7.14 18.35 31.09
CA LEU A 4 -8.26 18.71 31.96
C LEU A 4 -9.03 17.46 32.42
N TRP A 5 -9.16 16.49 31.51
CA TRP A 5 -9.80 15.19 31.77
C TRP A 5 -9.00 14.32 32.74
N ILE A 6 -7.67 14.31 32.64
CA ILE A 6 -6.80 13.54 33.55
C ILE A 6 -6.96 14.02 35.00
N LYS A 7 -7.04 15.34 35.23
CA LYS A 7 -7.23 15.95 36.55
C LYS A 7 -8.60 15.64 37.16
N LEU A 8 -9.66 15.67 36.35
CA LEU A 8 -11.01 15.29 36.77
C LEU A 8 -11.08 13.81 37.17
N LEU A 9 -10.49 12.91 36.36
CA LEU A 9 -10.42 11.48 36.68
C LEU A 9 -9.57 11.20 37.92
N ALA A 10 -8.46 11.93 38.12
CA ALA A 10 -7.60 11.80 39.30
C ALA A 10 -8.38 12.11 40.58
N LYS A 11 -9.19 13.17 40.56
CA LYS A 11 -10.04 13.58 41.68
C LYS A 11 -11.17 12.58 41.94
N GLN A 12 -11.81 12.05 40.90
CA GLN A 12 -12.92 11.09 41.04
C GLN A 12 -12.45 9.71 41.54
N LEU A 13 -11.33 9.22 41.03
CA LEU A 13 -10.81 7.89 41.35
C LEU A 13 -9.87 7.88 42.56
N ASN A 14 -9.59 9.05 43.16
CA ASN A 14 -8.59 9.23 44.21
C ASN A 14 -7.23 8.63 43.84
N MET A 15 -6.85 8.79 42.57
CA MET A 15 -5.63 8.24 41.97
C MET A 15 -4.69 9.37 41.56
N ASN A 16 -3.39 9.10 41.67
CA ASN A 16 -2.37 10.05 41.24
C ASN A 16 -2.39 10.23 39.71
N GLU A 17 -2.23 11.46 39.20
CA GLU A 17 -2.32 11.78 37.76
C GLU A 17 -1.39 10.89 36.91
N ARG A 18 -0.15 10.65 37.38
CA ARG A 18 0.83 9.76 36.74
C ARG A 18 0.32 8.32 36.56
N ARG A 19 -0.50 7.83 37.48
CA ARG A 19 -1.06 6.47 37.42
C ARG A 19 -2.14 6.38 36.34
N ILE A 20 -2.94 7.44 36.18
CA ILE A 20 -3.93 7.56 35.11
C ILE A 20 -3.25 7.74 33.76
N GLU A 21 -2.19 8.56 33.66
CA GLU A 21 -1.38 8.69 32.45
C GLU A 21 -0.74 7.36 32.04
N ARG A 22 -0.19 6.61 33.00
CA ARG A 22 0.36 5.27 32.77
C ARG A 22 -0.73 4.30 32.31
N TRP A 23 -1.88 4.30 32.98
CA TRP A 23 -3.02 3.47 32.59
C TRP A 23 -3.50 3.78 31.17
N TRP A 24 -3.64 5.07 30.81
CA TRP A 24 -4.00 5.49 29.45
C TRP A 24 -2.95 5.10 28.41
N ARG A 25 -1.66 5.19 28.72
CA ARG A 25 -0.59 4.69 27.84
C ARG A 25 -0.67 3.18 27.65
N LEU A 26 -0.86 2.43 28.73
CA LEU A 26 -0.98 0.97 28.68
C LEU A 26 -2.26 0.52 27.97
N ARG A 27 -3.39 1.19 28.21
CA ARG A 27 -4.67 0.90 27.54
C ARG A 27 -4.58 1.16 26.04
N ARG A 28 -4.06 2.32 25.64
CA ARG A 28 -3.79 2.61 24.22
C ARG A 28 -2.77 1.67 23.60
N ALA A 29 -1.84 1.11 24.37
CA ALA A 29 -0.90 0.10 23.90
C ALA A 29 -1.54 -1.29 23.77
N GLN A 30 -2.52 -1.65 24.60
CA GLN A 30 -3.30 -2.89 24.49
C GLN A 30 -4.20 -2.89 23.25
N ASP A 31 -4.76 -1.73 22.87
CA ASP A 31 -5.58 -1.60 21.67
C ASP A 31 -4.75 -1.58 20.36
N LYS A 32 -3.41 -1.63 20.45
CA LYS A 32 -2.56 -1.73 19.25
C LYS A 32 -2.59 -3.15 18.70
N PRO A 33 -2.81 -3.32 17.39
CA PRO A 33 -2.83 -4.63 16.77
C PRO A 33 -1.46 -5.31 16.91
N SER A 34 -1.51 -6.60 17.26
CA SER A 34 -0.32 -7.42 17.45
C SER A 34 0.48 -7.58 16.16
N THR A 35 1.78 -7.83 16.28
CA THR A 35 2.62 -8.16 15.11
C THR A 35 2.09 -9.40 14.38
N LEU A 36 1.53 -10.37 15.10
CA LEU A 36 0.92 -11.56 14.51
C LEU A 36 -0.31 -11.21 13.66
N THR A 37 -1.18 -10.31 14.13
CA THR A 37 -2.34 -9.85 13.36
C THR A 37 -1.89 -9.23 12.03
N LYS A 38 -0.91 -8.32 12.07
CA LYS A 38 -0.34 -7.70 10.87
C LYS A 38 0.31 -8.74 9.95
N PHE A 39 0.98 -9.74 10.52
CA PHE A 39 1.61 -10.83 9.79
C PHE A 39 0.57 -11.69 9.07
N CYS A 40 -0.50 -12.11 9.73
CA CYS A 40 -1.56 -12.90 9.13
C CYS A 40 -2.28 -12.14 8.00
N GLU A 41 -2.64 -10.86 8.23
CA GLU A 41 -3.26 -10.01 7.20
C GLU A 41 -2.37 -9.87 5.96
N THR A 42 -1.08 -9.59 6.15
CA THR A 42 -0.12 -9.48 5.04
C THR A 42 0.15 -10.84 4.40
N SER A 43 0.12 -11.94 5.14
CA SER A 43 0.35 -13.28 4.58
C SER A 43 -0.77 -13.66 3.62
N TRP A 44 -2.02 -13.42 4.02
CA TRP A 44 -3.18 -13.65 3.17
C TRP A 44 -3.11 -12.84 1.87
N ARG A 45 -2.79 -11.54 1.95
CA ARG A 45 -2.59 -10.69 0.77
C ARG A 45 -1.45 -11.19 -0.12
N CYS A 46 -0.32 -11.56 0.46
CA CYS A 46 0.84 -12.08 -0.28
C CYS A 46 0.48 -13.36 -1.06
N LEU A 47 -0.24 -14.28 -0.42
CA LEU A 47 -0.72 -15.52 -1.06
C LEU A 47 -1.67 -15.21 -2.22
N TYR A 48 -2.63 -14.30 -2.00
CA TYR A 48 -3.56 -13.88 -3.04
C TYR A 48 -2.84 -13.26 -4.25
N TYR A 49 -1.97 -12.26 -4.05
CA TYR A 49 -1.28 -11.59 -5.16
C TYR A 49 -0.39 -12.58 -5.94
N THR A 50 0.24 -13.52 -5.24
CA THR A 50 1.05 -14.57 -5.89
C THR A 50 0.18 -15.47 -6.76
N TYR A 51 -0.96 -15.94 -6.23
CA TYR A 51 -1.92 -16.75 -6.98
C TYR A 51 -2.49 -15.98 -8.18
N SER A 52 -2.97 -14.75 -7.96
CA SER A 52 -3.60 -13.91 -8.97
C SER A 52 -2.64 -13.59 -10.12
N PHE A 53 -1.37 -13.26 -9.81
CA PHE A 53 -0.37 -13.00 -10.83
C PHE A 53 -0.06 -14.24 -11.69
N ILE A 54 0.18 -15.40 -11.06
CA ILE A 54 0.45 -16.65 -11.77
C ILE A 54 -0.75 -17.02 -12.65
N PHE A 55 -1.96 -16.94 -12.09
CA PHE A 55 -3.19 -17.23 -12.82
C PHE A 55 -3.39 -16.26 -14.00
N GLY A 56 -3.17 -14.96 -13.79
CA GLY A 56 -3.23 -13.94 -14.83
C GLY A 56 -2.24 -14.19 -15.97
N VAL A 57 -0.98 -14.54 -15.66
CA VAL A 57 0.03 -14.91 -16.66
C VAL A 57 -0.41 -16.14 -17.45
N ILE A 58 -0.89 -17.20 -16.81
CA ILE A 58 -1.37 -18.42 -17.48
C ILE A 58 -2.53 -18.11 -18.44
N VAL A 59 -3.52 -17.35 -17.98
CA VAL A 59 -4.71 -16.99 -18.77
C VAL A 59 -4.34 -16.10 -19.96
N LEU A 60 -3.40 -15.17 -19.78
CA LEU A 60 -3.04 -14.18 -20.78
C LEU A 60 -1.96 -14.64 -21.76
N TRP A 61 -1.17 -15.67 -21.43
CA TRP A 61 0.00 -16.09 -22.22
C TRP A 61 -0.32 -16.32 -23.71
N ASN A 62 -1.46 -16.98 -23.97
CA ASN A 62 -1.90 -17.32 -25.33
C ASN A 62 -2.73 -16.22 -26.00
N LYS A 63 -2.88 -15.05 -25.38
CA LYS A 63 -3.69 -13.94 -25.90
C LYS A 63 -2.79 -12.91 -26.56
N ALA A 64 -3.08 -12.52 -27.81
CA ALA A 64 -2.25 -11.59 -28.57
C ALA A 64 -2.05 -10.23 -27.88
N TRP A 65 -3.04 -9.74 -27.14
CA TRP A 65 -2.96 -8.46 -26.45
C TRP A 65 -2.03 -8.45 -25.24
N PHE A 66 -1.63 -9.63 -24.72
CA PHE A 66 -0.60 -9.72 -23.69
C PHE A 66 0.77 -9.28 -24.20
N TRP A 67 1.06 -9.58 -25.47
CA TRP A 67 2.34 -9.30 -26.11
C TRP A 67 2.35 -7.96 -26.86
N ASP A 68 1.22 -7.57 -27.45
CA ASP A 68 1.06 -6.26 -28.10
C ASP A 68 -0.29 -5.62 -27.75
N VAL A 69 -0.21 -4.54 -26.97
CA VAL A 69 -1.34 -3.75 -26.45
C VAL A 69 -2.27 -3.25 -27.57
N LYS A 70 -1.78 -3.07 -28.80
CA LYS A 70 -2.64 -2.65 -29.92
C LYS A 70 -3.75 -3.66 -30.21
N ASN A 71 -3.51 -4.95 -29.92
CA ASN A 71 -4.52 -6.00 -30.06
C ASN A 71 -5.68 -5.89 -29.06
N CYS A 72 -5.60 -4.99 -28.06
CA CYS A 72 -6.75 -4.63 -27.24
C CYS A 72 -7.87 -3.99 -28.06
N TRP A 73 -7.56 -3.34 -29.18
CA TRP A 73 -8.53 -2.54 -29.94
C TRP A 73 -9.17 -3.28 -31.11
N TYR A 74 -8.53 -4.32 -31.64
CA TYR A 74 -9.08 -5.09 -32.75
C TYR A 74 -10.36 -5.82 -32.37
N GLY A 75 -11.39 -5.65 -33.19
CA GLY A 75 -12.72 -6.23 -32.98
C GLY A 75 -13.52 -5.57 -31.87
N TYR A 76 -13.06 -4.46 -31.28
CA TYR A 76 -13.87 -3.67 -30.35
C TYR A 76 -15.03 -2.98 -31.10
N PRO A 77 -16.26 -2.95 -30.56
CA PRO A 77 -16.69 -3.41 -29.23
C PRO A 77 -17.16 -4.88 -29.19
N HIS A 78 -17.05 -5.65 -30.27
CA HIS A 78 -17.53 -7.03 -30.37
C HIS A 78 -16.44 -8.06 -30.01
N GLN A 79 -15.89 -7.94 -28.80
CA GLN A 79 -14.90 -8.87 -28.27
C GLN A 79 -15.58 -9.93 -27.40
N SER A 80 -15.39 -11.21 -27.70
CA SER A 80 -15.91 -12.31 -26.90
C SER A 80 -15.07 -12.50 -25.63
N VAL A 81 -15.73 -12.64 -24.49
CA VAL A 81 -15.07 -12.97 -23.22
C VAL A 81 -14.98 -14.49 -23.09
N THR A 82 -13.77 -15.02 -23.05
CA THR A 82 -13.52 -16.44 -22.80
C THR A 82 -13.65 -16.75 -21.30
N GLY A 83 -14.01 -18.00 -20.94
CA GLY A 83 -14.33 -18.35 -19.55
C GLY A 83 -13.16 -18.20 -18.57
N ASP A 84 -11.93 -18.39 -19.04
CA ASP A 84 -10.68 -18.12 -18.33
C ASP A 84 -10.54 -16.64 -17.92
N ILE A 85 -10.80 -15.71 -18.85
CA ILE A 85 -10.80 -14.26 -18.60
C ILE A 85 -11.91 -13.91 -17.61
N TRP A 86 -13.09 -14.52 -17.77
CA TRP A 86 -14.22 -14.29 -16.87
C TRP A 86 -13.84 -14.65 -15.44
N TRP A 87 -13.30 -15.84 -15.19
CA TRP A 87 -12.89 -16.25 -13.84
C TRP A 87 -11.78 -15.36 -13.29
N TYR A 88 -10.77 -15.01 -14.10
CA TYR A 88 -9.72 -14.08 -13.69
C TYR A 88 -10.29 -12.73 -13.24
N TYR A 89 -11.25 -12.20 -14.00
CA TYR A 89 -11.90 -10.93 -13.67
C TYR A 89 -12.76 -10.99 -12.42
N MET A 90 -13.58 -12.04 -12.29
CA MET A 90 -14.52 -12.17 -11.17
C MET A 90 -13.81 -12.42 -9.84
N ILE A 91 -12.76 -13.26 -9.85
CA ILE A 91 -11.93 -13.50 -8.66
C ILE A 91 -11.23 -12.20 -8.25
N SER A 92 -10.64 -11.48 -9.22
CA SER A 92 -10.01 -10.18 -8.98
C SER A 92 -10.98 -9.17 -8.39
N MET A 93 -12.16 -9.03 -8.99
CA MET A 93 -13.16 -8.08 -8.53
C MET A 93 -13.66 -8.41 -7.11
N ALA A 94 -13.91 -9.70 -6.82
CA ALA A 94 -14.33 -10.16 -5.50
C ALA A 94 -13.26 -9.86 -4.44
N PHE A 95 -11.97 -10.04 -4.77
CA PHE A 95 -10.89 -9.71 -3.87
C PHE A 95 -10.81 -8.21 -3.56
N TYR A 96 -10.88 -7.33 -4.56
CA TYR A 96 -10.85 -5.88 -4.31
C TYR A 96 -12.09 -5.38 -3.55
N TRP A 97 -13.25 -5.99 -3.75
CA TRP A 97 -14.42 -5.76 -2.90
C TRP A 97 -14.16 -6.17 -1.46
N SER A 98 -13.57 -7.36 -1.25
CA SER A 98 -13.23 -7.82 0.09
C SER A 98 -12.25 -6.86 0.78
N LEU A 99 -11.19 -6.42 0.10
CA LEU A 99 -10.22 -5.45 0.64
C LEU A 99 -10.86 -4.11 0.98
N THR A 100 -11.81 -3.65 0.16
CA THR A 100 -12.55 -2.41 0.42
C THR A 100 -13.32 -2.48 1.72
N VAL A 101 -14.01 -3.60 1.96
CA VAL A 101 -14.80 -3.81 3.17
C VAL A 101 -13.91 -4.03 4.39
N THR A 102 -12.88 -4.88 4.27
CA THR A 102 -12.00 -5.20 5.40
C THR A 102 -11.15 -4.01 5.82
N GLN A 103 -10.79 -3.10 4.91
CA GLN A 103 -10.03 -1.87 5.21
C GLN A 103 -10.57 -1.10 6.43
N PHE A 104 -11.89 -1.10 6.68
CA PHE A 104 -12.50 -0.41 7.82
C PHE A 104 -12.32 -1.13 9.16
N VAL A 105 -12.09 -2.44 9.13
CA VAL A 105 -11.92 -3.33 10.27
C VAL A 105 -10.43 -3.61 10.52
N ASP A 106 -9.64 -3.68 9.46
CA ASP A 106 -8.22 -3.94 9.46
C ASP A 106 -7.44 -2.83 10.20
N VAL A 107 -6.17 -3.12 10.48
CA VAL A 107 -5.25 -2.17 11.11
C VAL A 107 -5.19 -0.87 10.34
N LYS A 108 -5.76 0.21 10.90
CA LYS A 108 -5.70 1.55 10.30
C LYS A 108 -4.25 2.03 10.16
N ARG A 109 -3.85 2.31 8.93
CA ARG A 109 -2.55 2.86 8.57
C ARG A 109 -2.67 4.34 8.21
N LYS A 110 -1.55 5.07 8.20
CA LYS A 110 -1.54 6.53 7.93
C LYS A 110 -1.97 6.87 6.48
N ASP A 111 -1.86 5.92 5.57
CA ASP A 111 -2.26 5.96 4.16
C ASP A 111 -3.71 5.48 3.91
N PHE A 112 -4.54 5.37 4.97
CA PHE A 112 -5.92 4.86 4.89
C PHE A 112 -6.74 5.49 3.76
N TRP A 113 -6.77 6.82 3.67
CA TRP A 113 -7.57 7.54 2.66
C TRP A 113 -7.03 7.36 1.25
N GLN A 114 -5.70 7.31 1.08
CA GLN A 114 -5.08 7.07 -0.23
C GLN A 114 -5.44 5.68 -0.75
N MET A 115 -5.34 4.67 0.12
CA MET A 115 -5.72 3.28 -0.22
C MET A 115 -7.23 3.12 -0.44
N PHE A 116 -8.07 3.83 0.32
CA PHE A 116 -9.52 3.80 0.09
C PHE A 116 -9.88 4.43 -1.27
N ILE A 117 -9.34 5.60 -1.61
CA ILE A 117 -9.53 6.22 -2.92
C ILE A 117 -9.04 5.27 -4.01
N HIS A 118 -7.86 4.66 -3.85
CA HIS A 118 -7.35 3.68 -4.78
C HIS A 118 -8.33 2.52 -5.02
N HIS A 119 -8.86 1.89 -3.96
CA HIS A 119 -9.83 0.80 -4.11
C HIS A 119 -11.12 1.25 -4.81
N MET A 120 -11.61 2.46 -4.53
CA MET A 120 -12.77 3.01 -5.24
C MET A 120 -12.48 3.17 -6.74
N VAL A 121 -11.31 3.71 -7.07
CA VAL A 121 -10.87 3.90 -8.45
C VAL A 121 -10.67 2.57 -9.18
N THR A 122 -10.04 1.58 -8.54
CA THR A 122 -9.84 0.26 -9.14
C THR A 122 -11.16 -0.48 -9.35
N LEU A 123 -12.09 -0.46 -8.37
CA LEU A 123 -13.42 -1.06 -8.54
C LEU A 123 -14.23 -0.38 -9.65
N LEU A 124 -14.16 0.95 -9.76
CA LEU A 124 -14.80 1.69 -10.86
C LEU A 124 -14.16 1.35 -12.21
N LEU A 125 -12.83 1.31 -12.30
CA LEU A 125 -12.11 0.90 -13.51
C LEU A 125 -12.47 -0.52 -13.93
N MET A 126 -12.52 -1.46 -12.98
CA MET A 126 -12.89 -2.83 -13.25
C MET A 126 -14.34 -2.95 -13.72
N SER A 127 -15.27 -2.22 -13.10
CA SER A 127 -16.69 -2.23 -13.46
C SER A 127 -16.91 -1.63 -14.86
N LEU A 128 -16.32 -0.47 -15.13
CA LEU A 128 -16.45 0.21 -16.43
C LEU A 128 -15.80 -0.58 -17.55
N SER A 129 -14.61 -1.14 -17.31
CA SER A 129 -13.96 -1.98 -18.33
C SER A 129 -14.74 -3.25 -18.62
N TRP A 130 -15.47 -3.80 -17.65
CA TRP A 130 -16.35 -4.93 -17.89
C TRP A 130 -17.59 -4.52 -18.71
N ILE A 131 -18.32 -3.49 -18.28
CA ILE A 131 -19.56 -3.04 -18.91
C ILE A 131 -19.32 -2.50 -20.34
N CYS A 132 -18.20 -1.81 -20.55
CA CYS A 132 -17.82 -1.27 -21.86
C CYS A 132 -17.02 -2.25 -22.73
N ASN A 133 -16.90 -3.53 -22.35
CA ASN A 133 -16.15 -4.54 -23.09
C ASN A 133 -14.66 -4.18 -23.34
N LEU A 134 -14.03 -3.45 -22.42
CA LEU A 134 -12.60 -3.14 -22.39
C LEU A 134 -11.81 -4.16 -21.54
N HIS A 135 -12.33 -5.37 -21.36
CA HIS A 135 -11.76 -6.42 -20.52
C HIS A 135 -10.33 -6.79 -20.90
N ARG A 136 -9.95 -6.66 -22.19
CA ARG A 136 -8.55 -6.87 -22.64
C ARG A 136 -7.60 -5.89 -21.95
N VAL A 137 -7.91 -4.59 -21.98
CA VAL A 137 -7.14 -3.55 -21.28
C VAL A 137 -7.16 -3.80 -19.78
N GLY A 138 -8.35 -4.07 -19.22
CA GLY A 138 -8.51 -4.38 -17.80
C GLY A 138 -7.61 -5.53 -17.34
N SER A 139 -7.55 -6.61 -18.12
CA SER A 139 -6.70 -7.78 -17.81
C SER A 139 -5.21 -7.47 -17.80
N LEU A 140 -4.73 -6.59 -18.69
CA LEU A 140 -3.35 -6.12 -18.69
C LEU A 140 -3.04 -5.26 -17.46
N VAL A 141 -3.98 -4.38 -17.09
CA VAL A 141 -3.85 -3.56 -15.89
C VAL A 141 -3.78 -4.46 -14.64
N LEU A 142 -4.65 -5.46 -14.50
CA LEU A 142 -4.61 -6.39 -13.36
C LEU A 142 -3.25 -7.11 -13.23
N VAL A 143 -2.77 -7.74 -14.30
CA VAL A 143 -1.55 -8.58 -14.22
C VAL A 143 -0.29 -7.77 -13.91
N ILE A 144 -0.13 -6.58 -14.49
CA ILE A 144 1.03 -5.73 -14.16
C ILE A 144 0.92 -5.18 -12.73
N HIS A 145 -0.31 -5.06 -12.20
CA HIS A 145 -0.51 -4.58 -10.85
C HIS A 145 -0.16 -5.61 -9.79
N ASP A 146 -0.61 -6.85 -9.95
CA ASP A 146 -0.35 -7.90 -8.97
C ASP A 146 1.16 -8.22 -8.85
N CYS A 147 1.94 -8.04 -9.92
CA CYS A 147 3.36 -8.37 -9.96
C CYS A 147 4.20 -7.69 -8.87
N ALA A 148 4.07 -6.37 -8.69
CA ALA A 148 4.84 -5.62 -7.70
C ALA A 148 4.35 -5.87 -6.26
N ASP A 149 3.06 -6.14 -6.11
CA ASP A 149 2.40 -6.25 -4.80
C ASP A 149 2.83 -7.52 -4.05
N ILE A 150 3.23 -8.58 -4.77
CA ILE A 150 3.87 -9.77 -4.20
C ILE A 150 5.10 -9.40 -3.37
N PHE A 151 6.02 -8.64 -3.97
CA PHE A 151 7.27 -8.25 -3.30
C PHE A 151 7.02 -7.25 -2.18
N LEU A 152 6.00 -6.37 -2.33
CA LEU A 152 5.59 -5.43 -1.30
C LEU A 152 5.11 -6.15 -0.03
N GLU A 153 4.22 -7.14 -0.17
CA GLU A 153 3.74 -7.90 0.99
C GLU A 153 4.84 -8.82 1.54
N ALA A 154 5.68 -9.43 0.69
CA ALA A 154 6.81 -10.25 1.13
C ALA A 154 7.85 -9.45 1.96
N ALA A 155 8.14 -8.20 1.58
CA ALA A 155 9.01 -7.32 2.37
C ALA A 155 8.40 -7.02 3.75
N LYS A 156 7.08 -6.81 3.84
CA LYS A 156 6.39 -6.63 5.12
C LYS A 156 6.47 -7.88 6.00
N LEU A 157 6.26 -9.08 5.43
CA LEU A 157 6.36 -10.35 6.17
C LEU A 157 7.75 -10.55 6.78
N THR A 158 8.78 -10.34 5.98
CA THR A 158 10.17 -10.52 6.42
C THR A 158 10.57 -9.48 7.46
N LYS A 159 10.04 -8.25 7.37
CA LYS A 159 10.14 -7.23 8.43
C LYS A 159 9.48 -7.68 9.73
N TYR A 160 8.26 -8.21 9.67
CA TYR A 160 7.55 -8.70 10.87
C TYR A 160 8.23 -9.92 11.50
N ALA A 161 8.86 -10.78 10.69
CA ALA A 161 9.68 -11.90 11.14
C ALA A 161 11.09 -11.51 11.65
N LYS A 162 11.45 -10.21 11.62
CA LYS A 162 12.75 -9.67 12.03
C LYS A 162 13.95 -10.14 11.18
N TYR A 163 13.73 -10.53 9.92
CA TYR A 163 14.79 -10.89 8.98
C TYR A 163 15.24 -9.68 8.15
N GLN A 164 16.01 -8.78 8.75
CA GLN A 164 16.34 -7.47 8.16
C GLN A 164 17.05 -7.55 6.80
N LYS A 165 18.10 -8.37 6.67
CA LYS A 165 18.84 -8.51 5.39
C LYS A 165 17.95 -8.97 4.24
N LEU A 166 17.04 -9.90 4.53
CA LEU A 166 16.10 -10.43 3.54
C LEU A 166 15.04 -9.37 3.20
N CYS A 167 14.53 -8.66 4.20
CA CYS A 167 13.61 -7.53 4.02
C CYS A 167 14.21 -6.47 3.09
N ASP A 168 15.45 -6.06 3.31
CA ASP A 168 16.12 -5.03 2.50
C ASP A 168 16.32 -5.51 1.05
N THR A 169 16.69 -6.79 0.87
CA THR A 169 16.84 -7.42 -0.46
C THR A 169 15.52 -7.46 -1.21
N ILE A 170 14.44 -7.95 -0.58
CA ILE A 170 13.11 -8.01 -1.20
C ILE A 170 12.58 -6.60 -1.47
N PHE A 171 12.84 -5.64 -0.59
CA PHE A 171 12.42 -4.25 -0.78
C PHE A 171 13.14 -3.57 -1.97
N ALA A 172 14.41 -3.91 -2.21
CA ALA A 172 15.14 -3.46 -3.40
C ALA A 172 14.52 -4.05 -4.68
N ILE A 173 14.23 -5.36 -4.70
CA ILE A 173 13.55 -6.02 -5.83
C ILE A 173 12.18 -5.39 -6.06
N PHE A 174 11.40 -5.21 -4.99
CA PHE A 174 10.11 -4.53 -5.02
C PHE A 174 10.21 -3.15 -5.69
N THR A 175 11.20 -2.34 -5.32
CA THR A 175 11.37 -0.99 -5.86
C THR A 175 11.62 -1.02 -7.37
N VAL A 176 12.48 -1.91 -7.84
CA VAL A 176 12.76 -2.08 -9.28
C VAL A 176 11.52 -2.54 -10.04
N VAL A 177 10.85 -3.59 -9.54
CA VAL A 177 9.63 -4.14 -10.16
C VAL A 177 8.52 -3.08 -10.18
N TRP A 178 8.33 -2.34 -9.08
CA TRP A 178 7.35 -1.27 -8.97
C TRP A 178 7.57 -0.19 -10.03
N ILE A 179 8.80 0.31 -10.21
CA ILE A 179 9.09 1.34 -11.21
C ILE A 179 8.79 0.82 -12.61
N ILE A 180 9.22 -0.40 -12.94
CA ILE A 180 9.02 -1.00 -14.26
C ILE A 180 7.52 -1.19 -14.56
N THR A 181 6.75 -1.77 -13.64
CA THR A 181 5.34 -2.06 -13.88
C THR A 181 4.47 -0.80 -13.83
N ARG A 182 4.71 0.10 -12.86
CA ARG A 182 3.86 1.27 -12.59
C ARG A 182 4.21 2.50 -13.42
N LEU A 183 5.49 2.69 -13.76
CA LEU A 183 5.96 3.86 -14.52
C LEU A 183 6.46 3.50 -15.93
N GLY A 184 6.70 2.23 -16.23
CA GLY A 184 7.02 1.75 -17.58
C GLY A 184 5.78 1.20 -18.32
N PHE A 185 5.33 0.01 -17.92
CA PHE A 185 4.25 -0.69 -18.61
C PHE A 185 2.89 0.01 -18.48
N TYR A 186 2.54 0.48 -17.29
CA TYR A 186 1.23 1.09 -17.07
C TYR A 186 1.00 2.39 -17.88
N PRO A 187 1.94 3.36 -17.95
CA PRO A 187 1.81 4.50 -18.84
C PRO A 187 1.74 4.14 -20.33
N ARG A 188 2.39 3.05 -20.76
CA ARG A 188 2.26 2.53 -22.14
C ARG A 188 0.85 2.05 -22.45
N ILE A 189 0.16 1.44 -21.48
CA ILE A 189 -1.26 1.07 -21.61
C ILE A 189 -2.11 2.35 -21.69
N ILE A 190 -1.89 3.32 -20.81
CA ILE A 190 -2.61 4.61 -20.85
C ILE A 190 -2.39 5.33 -22.18
N TYR A 191 -1.18 5.29 -22.73
CA TYR A 191 -0.89 5.86 -24.04
C TYR A 191 -1.69 5.13 -25.14
N SER A 192 -1.76 3.80 -25.08
CA SER A 192 -2.57 3.02 -26.02
C SER A 192 -4.04 3.39 -25.93
N THR A 193 -4.57 3.47 -24.71
CA THR A 193 -5.98 3.80 -24.48
C THR A 193 -6.27 5.22 -24.89
N SER A 194 -5.41 6.20 -24.59
CA SER A 194 -5.68 7.63 -24.77
C SER A 194 -5.39 8.15 -26.19
N ILE A 195 -4.40 7.58 -26.88
CA ILE A 195 -3.88 8.11 -28.16
C ILE A 195 -4.04 7.13 -29.32
N GLU A 196 -3.80 5.83 -29.10
CA GLU A 196 -3.93 4.83 -30.18
C GLU A 196 -5.41 4.49 -30.42
N ALA A 197 -6.21 4.31 -29.36
CA ALA A 197 -7.61 3.93 -29.48
C ALA A 197 -8.48 4.95 -30.26
N PRO A 198 -8.38 6.28 -30.03
CA PRO A 198 -9.18 7.27 -30.79
C PRO A 198 -8.88 7.33 -32.28
N LYS A 199 -7.71 6.82 -32.71
CA LYS A 199 -7.36 6.74 -34.13
C LYS A 199 -8.06 5.57 -34.84
N ILE A 200 -8.54 4.59 -34.06
CA ILE A 200 -9.08 3.33 -34.57
C ILE A 200 -10.59 3.25 -34.35
N LEU A 201 -11.11 3.86 -33.28
CA LEU A 201 -12.49 3.69 -32.82
C LEU A 201 -13.22 5.03 -32.69
N PRO A 202 -14.55 5.07 -32.96
CA PRO A 202 -15.36 6.24 -32.66
C PRO A 202 -15.41 6.48 -31.14
N MET A 203 -15.22 7.72 -30.73
CA MET A 203 -15.18 8.10 -29.31
C MET A 203 -16.59 8.13 -28.69
N PHE A 204 -16.74 7.61 -27.48
CA PHE A 204 -17.99 7.63 -26.71
C PHE A 204 -17.74 8.17 -25.27
N PRO A 205 -18.75 8.72 -24.57
CA PRO A 205 -18.53 9.41 -23.29
C PRO A 205 -17.83 8.57 -22.21
N ALA A 206 -18.20 7.29 -22.07
CA ALA A 206 -17.61 6.41 -21.06
C ALA A 206 -16.10 6.15 -21.29
N TYR A 207 -15.59 6.32 -22.51
CA TYR A 207 -14.16 6.25 -22.80
C TYR A 207 -13.36 7.38 -22.10
N TYR A 208 -13.87 8.61 -22.06
CA TYR A 208 -13.19 9.71 -21.39
C TYR A 208 -13.16 9.51 -19.87
N ILE A 209 -14.25 8.98 -19.30
CA ILE A 209 -14.34 8.62 -17.88
C ILE A 209 -13.33 7.50 -17.57
N PHE A 210 -13.24 6.47 -18.42
CA PHE A 210 -12.29 5.39 -18.22
C PHE A 210 -10.83 5.89 -18.23
N ASN A 211 -10.45 6.71 -19.21
CA ASN A 211 -9.09 7.27 -19.27
C ASN A 211 -8.79 8.24 -18.13
N SER A 212 -9.76 9.04 -17.67
CA SER A 212 -9.54 9.94 -16.52
C SER A 212 -9.30 9.15 -15.23
N LEU A 213 -10.01 8.03 -15.02
CA LEU A 213 -9.76 7.12 -13.91
C LEU A 213 -8.38 6.45 -14.00
N LEU A 214 -7.94 6.04 -15.19
CA LEU A 214 -6.59 5.48 -15.39
C LEU A 214 -5.50 6.50 -15.06
N ILE A 215 -5.67 7.76 -15.47
CA ILE A 215 -4.74 8.86 -15.16
C ILE A 215 -4.75 9.15 -13.66
N MET A 216 -5.91 9.18 -13.01
CA MET A 216 -5.99 9.35 -11.55
C MET A 216 -5.25 8.23 -10.81
N LEU A 217 -5.38 6.98 -11.28
CA LEU A 217 -4.62 5.85 -10.73
C LEU A 217 -3.10 6.02 -10.96
N LEU A 218 -2.67 6.56 -12.11
CA LEU A 218 -1.27 6.90 -12.37
C LEU A 218 -0.74 7.97 -11.39
N LEU A 219 -1.54 9.01 -11.09
CA LEU A 219 -1.15 10.04 -10.12
C LEU A 219 -0.91 9.45 -8.73
N LEU A 220 -1.75 8.51 -8.29
CA LEU A 220 -1.53 7.77 -7.05
C LEU A 220 -0.21 6.97 -7.08
N HIS A 221 0.10 6.32 -8.20
CA HIS A 221 1.38 5.62 -8.37
C HIS A 221 2.58 6.56 -8.29
N ILE A 222 2.49 7.77 -8.84
CA ILE A 222 3.57 8.77 -8.73
C ILE A 222 3.77 9.18 -7.27
N VAL A 223 2.69 9.41 -6.52
CA VAL A 223 2.76 9.73 -5.08
C VAL A 223 3.41 8.60 -4.29
N TRP A 224 3.02 7.35 -4.51
CA TRP A 224 3.65 6.21 -3.85
C TRP A 224 5.10 6.00 -4.28
N THR A 225 5.43 6.22 -5.55
CA THR A 225 6.81 6.11 -6.05
C THR A 225 7.71 7.14 -5.35
N TYR A 226 7.23 8.38 -5.18
CA TYR A 226 7.94 9.39 -4.39
C TYR A 226 8.21 8.91 -2.96
N MET A 227 7.21 8.32 -2.29
CA MET A 227 7.38 7.80 -0.93
C MET A 227 8.35 6.61 -0.87
N ILE A 228 8.32 5.70 -1.85
CA ILE A 228 9.25 4.57 -1.95
C ILE A 228 10.68 5.07 -2.15
N LEU A 229 10.90 5.97 -3.10
CA LEU A 229 12.23 6.55 -3.36
C LEU A 229 12.78 7.30 -2.15
N LYS A 230 11.93 8.03 -1.42
CA LYS A 230 12.31 8.68 -0.16
C LYS A 230 12.82 7.66 0.86
N ILE A 231 12.12 6.54 1.05
CA ILE A 231 12.55 5.47 1.96
C ILE A 231 13.90 4.88 1.53
N VAL A 232 14.11 4.68 0.23
CA VAL A 232 15.38 4.17 -0.31
C VAL A 232 16.52 5.15 -0.03
N ILE A 233 16.34 6.45 -0.31
CA ILE A 233 17.36 7.49 -0.07
C ILE A 233 17.69 7.58 1.42
N ASP A 234 16.68 7.63 2.29
CA ASP A 234 16.85 7.69 3.74
C ASP A 234 17.62 6.45 4.27
N SER A 235 17.35 5.27 3.71
CA SER A 235 18.04 4.02 4.05
C SER A 235 19.51 4.03 3.62
N LEU A 236 19.80 4.51 2.41
CA LEU A 236 21.16 4.62 1.88
C LEU A 236 22.00 5.63 2.66
N GLN A 237 21.44 6.78 3.02
CA GLN A 237 22.12 7.79 3.83
C GLN A 237 22.49 7.25 5.22
N LYS A 238 21.61 6.48 5.85
CA LYS A 238 21.90 5.81 7.14
C LYS A 238 22.95 4.72 7.01
N GLY A 239 22.93 3.95 5.91
CA GLY A 239 23.96 2.97 5.60
C GLY A 239 25.34 3.59 5.38
N LEU A 240 25.40 4.76 4.73
CA LEU A 240 26.63 5.53 4.53
C LEU A 240 27.18 6.09 5.86
N MET A 241 26.32 6.65 6.72
CA MET A 241 26.73 7.12 8.06
C MET A 241 27.18 5.97 8.98
N SER A 242 26.59 4.77 8.83
CA SER A 242 27.03 3.57 9.55
C SER A 242 28.39 3.04 9.07
N GLY A 243 28.82 3.39 7.85
CA GLY A 243 30.14 3.03 7.30
C GLY A 243 31.29 3.85 7.91
N ASP A 244 30.99 5.06 8.40
CA ASP A 244 32.01 6.02 8.88
C ASP A 244 32.08 6.12 10.42
N ILE A 245 31.10 5.57 11.15
CA ILE A 245 31.09 5.60 12.63
C ILE A 245 30.56 4.27 13.17
N ARG A 246 31.43 3.25 13.20
CA ARG A 246 31.19 2.05 14.00
C ARG A 246 31.49 2.33 15.48
N SER A 247 30.80 3.31 16.09
CA SER A 247 30.77 3.50 17.55
C SER A 247 29.72 4.53 17.97
N SER A 248 28.44 4.16 17.97
CA SER A 248 27.50 4.48 19.06
C SER A 248 26.10 3.99 18.70
N ASP A 249 25.55 3.22 19.63
CA ASP A 249 24.20 2.68 19.66
C ASP A 249 23.16 3.75 19.28
N SER A 250 22.37 3.54 18.23
CA SER A 250 21.23 4.41 17.96
C SER A 250 20.12 3.70 17.17
N GLU A 251 19.02 3.53 17.89
CA GLU A 251 17.68 3.20 17.42
C GLU A 251 17.31 4.04 16.20
N VAL A 252 17.10 3.39 15.05
CA VAL A 252 16.44 4.04 13.91
C VAL A 252 14.94 4.07 14.17
N THR A 253 14.55 5.06 14.97
CA THR A 253 13.37 5.90 14.84
C THR A 253 12.29 5.39 13.89
N GLU A 254 11.27 4.77 14.51
CA GLU A 254 9.88 5.07 14.16
C GLU A 254 9.75 6.60 14.06
N SER A 255 9.34 7.11 12.91
CA SER A 255 9.01 8.51 12.72
C SER A 255 7.82 8.88 13.64
N SER A 256 8.18 9.31 14.85
CA SER A 256 7.67 10.42 15.68
C SER A 256 6.15 10.71 15.57
N GLU A 257 5.34 10.72 16.62
CA GLU A 257 5.61 11.03 18.03
C GLU A 257 4.50 10.46 18.94
N SER A 258 4.93 9.89 20.06
CA SER A 258 4.19 9.99 21.33
C SER A 258 5.23 10.09 22.46
N GLN A 259 5.45 11.28 23.01
CA GLN A 259 5.52 11.57 24.46
C GLN A 259 6.09 12.97 24.74
N LYS A 260 5.23 13.87 25.23
CA LYS A 260 5.61 14.85 26.25
C LYS A 260 5.12 14.32 27.61
N SER A 261 6.02 13.86 28.47
CA SER A 261 5.96 14.15 29.91
C SER A 261 7.26 13.81 30.67
N ASN A 262 7.88 14.89 31.16
CA ASN A 262 8.62 15.05 32.43
C ASN A 262 9.96 14.36 32.68
N GLY A 263 11.01 15.20 32.71
CA GLY A 263 12.16 15.10 33.60
C GLY A 263 12.39 16.42 34.35
N VAL A 264 11.81 16.56 35.54
CA VAL A 264 12.23 17.55 36.54
C VAL A 264 13.38 16.92 37.30
N SER A 265 14.61 17.41 37.09
CA SER A 265 15.78 17.02 37.88
C SER A 265 15.71 17.69 39.25
N GLY A 266 15.77 16.89 40.31
CA GLY A 266 15.77 17.33 41.69
C GLY A 266 16.99 18.20 42.02
N LYS A 267 16.74 19.34 42.65
CA LYS A 267 17.77 20.11 43.36
C LYS A 267 18.14 19.35 44.64
N LYS A 268 19.43 19.04 44.79
CA LYS A 268 20.03 18.63 46.07
C LYS A 268 19.91 19.79 47.07
N VAL A 269 19.39 19.49 48.26
CA VAL A 269 19.45 20.34 49.45
C VAL A 269 20.85 20.22 50.05
N PRO A 270 21.57 21.32 50.37
CA PRO A 270 22.76 21.25 51.17
C PRO A 270 22.39 21.31 52.66
N THR A 271 22.68 20.23 53.38
CA THR A 271 22.84 20.21 54.82
C THR A 271 24.04 21.08 55.21
N LYS A 272 23.81 22.11 56.05
CA LYS A 272 24.86 22.72 56.86
C LYS A 272 24.67 22.26 58.30
N THR A 273 25.61 21.47 58.77
CA THR A 273 25.93 21.26 60.19
C THR A 273 27.21 22.04 60.47
N GLU A 274 27.17 22.78 61.58
CA GLU A 274 28.25 23.57 62.23
C GLU A 274 28.62 24.92 61.60
#